data_AF-A0AAP7QN78-F1
#
_entry.id   AF-A0AAP7QN78-F1
#
_cell.length_a   1.000
_cell.length_b   1.000
_cell.length_c   1.000
_cell.angle_alpha   90.00
_cell.angle_beta   90.00
_cell.angle_gamma   90.00
#
_symmetry.space_group_name_H-M   'P 1'
#
loop_
_entity.id
_entity.type
_entity.pdbx_description
1 polymer ?
#
loop_
_entity_poly.entity_id
_entity_poly.type
_entity_poly.pdbx_seq_one_letter_code
_entity_poly.pdbx_strand_id
1 'polypeptide(L)'
;MLYPLLSLLLSIRMKQQYSNLAQFIIRRVPFFKSFSSTQYILFSCILDTLLGCLIVFVISSYLYSPVYQIEWESAFVIFLFLFSIVKGIESYRRTHILPFEELIQLAPVSARHLFQTLLFSELVWLLFTSLSTYLIYFLFQYFIAQTHDWIFWLKHLNVILTGFLLFMVSNKIFGAYIYNIVVKKIGIIRVLFFASISLLFFLFGRVLISNIIFPFYHTFRQLFQSIASLAEDAFWITLSNNLMSLYQNNLQQIHHALFSQDSVFLQFLALFTSPVTFFVVILAATLVMKTPVRWIPTGKEHDQSSKHFKDLFYWYFQALDKIQGSLFEKNMLIQKDIKVLKEKRWLLSKEFFNYMFMSYEAFFYVGVMTGLISLVDHQALQIQLLFTLNVMILANQTYEMRILTPSIFSLSAEKKNIWLYELSQTSLMQFFLSKIQLFYCLFSIPSLFLLFINLLIMSVYHLFDVQMLIQLVALGIGFFIFPLIQLYLFPFTTKFNFIHEHEIGTTNEEIEVIDKGQAFARNFLVLPFMYYMILTSFLPILQHSTSLISVLFALYFVIVSVICWVLCRKTIYKGIEYVEKNKMFYIGE
;
A
#
# COMPACT_ATOMS: atom_id res chain seq x y z
N MET A 1 -5.75 1.24 37.35
CA MET A 1 -4.64 0.86 36.43
C MET A 1 -4.93 1.12 34.95
N LEU A 2 -6.15 0.85 34.44
CA LEU A 2 -6.46 0.98 33.00
C LEU A 2 -6.44 2.43 32.46
N TYR A 3 -6.99 3.39 33.19
CA TYR A 3 -6.95 4.81 32.80
C TYR A 3 -5.52 5.40 32.76
N PRO A 4 -4.64 5.14 33.76
CA PRO A 4 -3.22 5.48 33.66
C PRO A 4 -2.51 4.86 32.45
N LEU A 5 -2.77 3.59 32.14
CA LEU A 5 -2.18 2.90 30.98
C LEU A 5 -2.66 3.52 29.66
N LEU A 6 -3.96 3.81 29.54
CA LEU A 6 -4.53 4.51 28.39
C LEU A 6 -3.88 5.89 28.21
N SER A 7 -3.77 6.67 29.29
CA SER A 7 -3.13 7.98 29.28
C SER A 7 -1.66 7.89 28.89
N LEU A 8 -0.93 6.89 29.38
CA LEU A 8 0.47 6.65 29.03
C LEU A 8 0.60 6.34 27.54
N LEU A 9 -0.19 5.39 27.03
CA LEU A 9 -0.17 4.98 25.62
C LEU A 9 -0.48 6.15 24.68
N LEU A 10 -1.49 6.95 25.00
CA LEU A 10 -1.81 8.17 24.26
C LEU A 10 -0.67 9.18 24.33
N SER A 11 -0.05 9.38 25.50
CA SER A 11 1.07 10.31 25.65
C SER A 11 2.31 9.90 24.86
N ILE A 12 2.62 8.60 24.83
CA ILE A 12 3.73 8.02 24.06
C ILE A 12 3.48 8.25 22.58
N ARG A 13 2.27 7.94 22.09
CA ARG A 13 1.88 8.12 20.70
C ARG A 13 1.96 9.59 20.25
N MET A 14 1.45 10.50 21.07
CA MET A 14 1.51 11.95 20.83
C MET A 14 2.96 12.43 20.71
N LYS A 15 3.85 11.94 21.58
CA LYS A 15 5.28 12.25 21.51
C LYS A 15 5.93 11.63 20.27
N GLN A 16 5.68 10.36 19.97
CA GLN A 16 6.30 9.66 18.84
C GLN A 16 5.91 10.22 17.47
N GLN A 17 4.62 10.53 17.26
CA GLN A 17 4.15 11.00 15.95
C GLN A 17 4.53 12.46 15.67
N TYR A 18 4.64 13.28 16.71
CA TYR A 18 4.83 14.72 16.55
C TYR A 18 6.16 15.25 17.06
N SER A 19 7.05 14.46 17.71
CA SER A 19 8.31 14.99 18.27
C SER A 19 9.18 15.70 17.22
N ASN A 20 9.22 15.18 15.99
CA ASN A 20 10.12 15.69 14.95
C ASN A 20 9.42 16.61 13.96
N LEU A 21 8.14 16.36 13.65
CA LEU A 21 7.33 17.23 12.78
C LEU A 21 7.06 18.56 13.47
N ALA A 22 6.80 18.51 14.78
CA ALA A 22 6.87 19.67 15.66
C ALA A 22 8.27 20.30 15.53
N GLN A 23 9.38 19.63 15.88
CA GLN A 23 10.72 20.25 15.76
C GLN A 23 11.06 20.84 14.39
N PHE A 24 10.59 20.28 13.27
CA PHE A 24 10.88 20.77 11.92
C PHE A 24 10.01 21.99 11.54
N ILE A 25 8.68 21.92 11.75
CA ILE A 25 7.75 23.02 11.46
C ILE A 25 7.91 24.15 12.49
N ILE A 26 8.00 23.80 13.78
CA ILE A 26 8.29 24.72 14.90
C ILE A 26 9.61 25.45 14.63
N ARG A 27 10.67 24.79 14.13
CA ARG A 27 11.94 25.50 13.85
C ARG A 27 11.89 26.42 12.63
N ARG A 28 11.14 26.05 11.57
CA ARG A 28 11.12 26.80 10.30
C ARG A 28 10.06 27.92 10.24
N VAL A 29 8.94 27.77 10.93
CA VAL A 29 7.86 28.77 10.94
C VAL A 29 7.85 29.46 12.31
N PRO A 30 8.15 30.77 12.40
CA PRO A 30 8.29 31.47 13.67
C PRO A 30 7.01 31.42 14.53
N PHE A 31 5.84 31.32 13.91
CA PHE A 31 4.54 31.22 14.59
C PHE A 31 4.39 29.93 15.43
N PHE A 32 4.92 28.79 14.97
CA PHE A 32 4.78 27.52 15.68
C PHE A 32 5.88 27.30 16.73
N LYS A 33 6.89 28.19 16.84
CA LYS A 33 8.05 28.02 17.74
C LYS A 33 7.68 27.77 19.21
N SER A 34 6.57 28.35 19.66
CA SER A 34 6.09 28.28 21.05
C SER A 34 5.09 27.15 21.31
N PHE A 35 4.67 26.41 20.29
CA PHE A 35 3.59 25.43 20.44
C PHE A 35 4.12 24.16 21.10
N SER A 36 3.45 23.69 22.14
CA SER A 36 3.64 22.32 22.63
C SER A 36 3.07 21.30 21.64
N SER A 37 3.47 20.03 21.75
CA SER A 37 2.93 18.96 20.89
C SER A 37 1.40 18.83 20.99
N THR A 38 0.82 19.09 22.16
CA THR A 38 -0.63 19.10 22.36
C THR A 38 -1.32 20.28 21.68
N GLN A 39 -0.72 21.47 21.74
CA GLN A 39 -1.24 22.66 21.04
C GLN A 39 -1.19 22.51 19.52
N TYR A 40 -0.13 21.89 19.00
CA TYR A 40 -0.03 21.59 17.57
C TYR A 40 -1.13 20.66 17.08
N ILE A 41 -1.49 19.64 17.88
CA ILE A 41 -2.52 18.67 17.50
C ILE A 41 -3.91 19.28 17.54
N LEU A 42 -4.18 20.13 18.54
CA LEU A 42 -5.41 20.93 18.55
C LEU A 42 -5.48 21.86 17.34
N PHE A 43 -4.38 22.52 16.98
CA PHE A 43 -4.32 23.36 15.78
C PHE A 43 -4.55 22.57 14.49
N SER A 44 -3.92 21.40 14.34
CA SER A 44 -4.16 20.50 13.20
C SER A 44 -5.62 20.09 13.12
N CYS A 45 -6.22 19.72 14.26
CA CYS A 45 -7.63 19.36 14.33
C CYS A 45 -8.53 20.52 13.89
N ILE A 46 -8.23 21.76 14.32
CA ILE A 46 -8.98 22.96 13.88
C ILE A 46 -8.84 23.14 12.37
N LEU A 47 -7.64 23.00 11.83
CA LEU A 47 -7.39 23.14 10.39
C LEU A 47 -8.13 22.06 9.58
N ASP A 48 -8.13 20.81 10.07
CA ASP A 48 -8.87 19.70 9.47
C ASP A 48 -10.39 19.97 9.50
N THR A 49 -10.93 20.57 10.57
CA THR A 49 -12.34 20.97 10.61
C THR A 49 -12.66 22.09 9.62
N LEU A 50 -11.80 23.10 9.48
CA LEU A 50 -11.99 24.19 8.52
C LEU A 50 -11.97 23.66 7.08
N LEU A 51 -11.04 22.76 6.76
CA LEU A 51 -11.00 22.08 5.47
C LEU A 51 -12.25 21.23 5.24
N GLY A 52 -12.72 20.52 6.26
CA GLY A 52 -13.98 19.76 6.20
C GLY A 52 -15.18 20.65 5.86
N CYS A 53 -15.32 21.81 6.52
CA CYS A 53 -16.37 22.77 6.21
C CYS A 53 -16.27 23.30 4.76
N LEU A 54 -15.06 23.59 4.28
CA LEU A 54 -14.83 24.03 2.90
C LEU A 54 -15.24 22.95 1.90
N ILE A 55 -14.91 21.68 2.17
CA ILE A 55 -15.32 20.55 1.31
C ILE A 55 -16.86 20.46 1.25
N VAL A 56 -17.55 20.54 2.39
CA VAL A 56 -19.02 20.52 2.43
C VAL A 56 -19.60 21.68 1.63
N PHE A 57 -19.04 22.89 1.78
CA PHE A 57 -19.45 24.05 1.00
C PHE A 57 -19.32 23.80 -0.50
N VAL A 58 -18.17 23.33 -0.97
CA VAL A 58 -17.94 23.04 -2.40
C VAL A 58 -18.92 21.98 -2.92
N ILE A 59 -19.13 20.89 -2.19
CA ILE A 59 -20.09 19.84 -2.60
C ILE A 59 -21.51 20.42 -2.66
N SER A 60 -21.93 21.14 -1.62
CA SER A 60 -23.29 21.71 -1.53
C SER A 60 -23.59 22.75 -2.61
N SER A 61 -22.60 23.60 -2.96
CA SER A 61 -22.79 24.70 -3.91
C SER A 61 -22.65 24.29 -5.37
N TYR A 62 -21.82 23.30 -5.69
CA TYR A 62 -21.46 22.99 -7.08
C TYR A 62 -21.80 21.57 -7.54
N LEU A 63 -21.92 20.60 -6.63
CA LEU A 63 -22.09 19.18 -6.98
C LEU A 63 -23.44 18.60 -6.56
N TYR A 64 -24.05 19.14 -5.51
CA TYR A 64 -25.31 18.63 -5.00
C TYR A 64 -26.47 18.96 -5.93
N SER A 65 -27.32 17.96 -6.17
CA SER A 65 -28.61 18.11 -6.85
C SER A 65 -29.70 17.45 -6.00
N PRO A 66 -30.84 18.12 -5.77
CA PRO A 66 -31.91 17.59 -4.94
C PRO A 66 -32.55 16.33 -5.52
N VAL A 67 -32.44 16.12 -6.84
CA VAL A 67 -32.95 14.91 -7.52
C VAL A 67 -32.25 13.65 -7.03
N TYR A 68 -30.98 13.76 -6.63
CA TYR A 68 -30.13 12.63 -6.22
C TYR A 68 -29.91 12.56 -4.71
N GLN A 69 -30.85 13.08 -3.92
CA GLN A 69 -30.72 13.19 -2.47
C GLN A 69 -30.42 11.85 -1.79
N ILE A 70 -31.11 10.79 -2.19
CA ILE A 70 -30.98 9.44 -1.60
C ILE A 70 -29.62 8.84 -1.96
N GLU A 71 -29.16 9.03 -3.20
CA GLU A 71 -27.87 8.58 -3.68
C GLU A 71 -26.74 9.24 -2.89
N TRP A 72 -26.80 10.57 -2.73
CA TRP A 72 -25.85 11.32 -1.92
C TRP A 72 -25.81 10.81 -0.47
N GLU A 73 -26.96 10.63 0.16
CA GLU A 73 -27.02 10.13 1.53
C GLU A 73 -26.43 8.72 1.66
N SER A 74 -26.81 7.82 0.76
CA SER A 74 -26.33 6.44 0.76
C SER A 74 -24.82 6.34 0.55
N ALA A 75 -24.26 7.17 -0.34
CA ALA A 75 -22.84 7.17 -0.66
C ALA A 75 -22.01 7.58 0.55
N PHE A 76 -22.44 8.59 1.30
CA PHE A 76 -21.75 9.01 2.53
C PHE A 76 -21.81 7.95 3.63
N VAL A 77 -22.95 7.27 3.82
CA VAL A 77 -23.08 6.18 4.79
C VAL A 77 -22.16 5.00 4.43
N ILE A 78 -22.17 4.57 3.17
CA ILE A 78 -21.26 3.52 2.69
C ILE A 78 -19.80 3.94 2.88
N PHE A 79 -19.46 5.18 2.51
CA PHE A 79 -18.11 5.70 2.66
C PHE A 79 -17.64 5.65 4.12
N LEU A 80 -18.47 6.05 5.08
CA LEU A 80 -18.14 5.97 6.50
C LEU A 80 -17.96 4.52 6.99
N PHE A 81 -18.77 3.59 6.50
CA PHE A 81 -18.64 2.17 6.84
C PHE A 81 -17.34 1.58 6.28
N LEU A 82 -17.04 1.83 5.00
CA LEU A 82 -15.80 1.41 4.37
C LEU A 82 -14.59 2.04 5.07
N PHE A 83 -14.64 3.34 5.38
CA PHE A 83 -13.60 4.05 6.12
C PHE A 83 -13.34 3.39 7.48
N SER A 84 -14.41 3.09 8.23
CA SER A 84 -14.30 2.46 9.56
C SER A 84 -13.71 1.04 9.47
N ILE A 85 -14.10 0.26 8.46
CA ILE A 85 -13.55 -1.08 8.20
C ILE A 85 -12.05 -0.99 7.92
N VAL A 86 -11.65 -0.12 6.99
CA VAL A 86 -10.23 0.08 6.59
C VAL A 86 -9.39 0.50 7.79
N LYS A 87 -9.87 1.45 8.60
CA LYS A 87 -9.16 1.89 9.81
C LYS A 87 -9.06 0.79 10.87
N GLY A 88 -10.08 -0.04 11.02
CA GLY A 88 -10.03 -1.21 11.91
C GLY A 88 -9.00 -2.23 11.45
N ILE A 89 -8.89 -2.46 10.14
CA ILE A 89 -7.85 -3.31 9.54
C ILE A 89 -6.47 -2.72 9.79
N GLU A 90 -6.23 -1.43 9.53
CA GLU A 90 -4.93 -0.76 9.70
C GLU A 90 -4.40 -0.80 11.14
N SER A 91 -5.31 -0.72 12.13
CA SER A 91 -4.97 -0.64 13.55
C SER A 91 -4.60 -1.99 14.20
N TYR A 92 -4.64 -3.10 13.46
CA TYR A 92 -4.38 -4.44 14.03
C TYR A 92 -3.01 -4.56 14.70
N ARG A 93 -1.95 -3.94 14.12
CA ARG A 93 -0.58 -4.03 14.66
C ARG A 93 -0.50 -3.47 16.07
N ARG A 94 -1.19 -2.36 16.34
CA ARG A 94 -1.17 -1.68 17.64
C ARG A 94 -2.08 -2.30 18.68
N THR A 95 -3.00 -3.16 18.25
CA THR A 95 -4.01 -3.80 19.11
C THR A 95 -3.69 -5.26 19.43
N HIS A 96 -3.05 -5.98 18.49
CA HIS A 96 -2.76 -7.41 18.59
C HIS A 96 -1.27 -7.75 18.78
N ILE A 97 -0.38 -6.75 18.75
CA ILE A 97 1.03 -6.87 19.16
C ILE A 97 1.19 -6.12 20.48
N LEU A 98 1.74 -6.79 21.50
CA LEU A 98 1.88 -6.22 22.83
C LEU A 98 3.05 -5.22 22.86
N PRO A 99 2.81 -3.94 23.20
CA PRO A 99 3.89 -3.03 23.53
C PRO A 99 4.56 -3.50 24.84
N PHE A 100 5.89 -3.46 24.94
CA PHE A 100 6.61 -3.86 26.16
C PHE A 100 6.29 -5.28 26.68
N GLU A 101 6.37 -6.28 25.81
CA GLU A 101 6.00 -7.69 26.11
C GLU A 101 6.59 -8.18 27.45
N GLU A 102 7.86 -7.88 27.72
CA GLU A 102 8.56 -8.25 28.96
C GLU A 102 7.93 -7.64 30.23
N LEU A 103 7.49 -6.37 30.17
CA LEU A 103 6.88 -5.67 31.30
C LEU A 103 5.42 -6.09 31.51
N ILE A 104 4.71 -6.40 30.42
CA ILE A 104 3.30 -6.82 30.48
C ILE A 104 3.16 -8.26 30.98
N GLN A 105 4.10 -9.16 30.65
CA GLN A 105 4.13 -10.52 31.19
C GLN A 105 4.23 -10.55 32.72
N LEU A 106 4.82 -9.51 33.31
CA LEU A 106 4.96 -9.35 34.77
C LEU A 106 3.74 -8.65 35.42
N ALA A 107 2.81 -8.11 34.64
CA ALA A 107 1.66 -7.37 35.15
C ALA A 107 0.44 -8.29 35.41
N PRO A 108 -0.31 -8.12 36.52
CA PRO A 108 -1.48 -8.94 36.86
C PRO A 108 -2.74 -8.49 36.10
N VAL A 109 -2.64 -8.23 34.80
CA VAL A 109 -3.78 -7.77 33.97
C VAL A 109 -4.15 -8.86 32.97
N SER A 110 -5.42 -9.26 32.96
CA SER A 110 -5.86 -10.26 31.99
C SER A 110 -5.68 -9.75 30.55
N ALA A 111 -5.28 -10.64 29.65
CA ALA A 111 -5.12 -10.40 28.22
C ALA A 111 -6.31 -9.67 27.58
N ARG A 112 -7.55 -10.00 27.98
CA ARG A 112 -8.75 -9.35 27.45
C ARG A 112 -8.80 -7.86 27.76
N HIS A 113 -8.51 -7.47 29.00
CA HIS A 113 -8.55 -6.07 29.42
C HIS A 113 -7.42 -5.24 28.76
N LEU A 114 -6.25 -5.85 28.52
CA LEU A 114 -5.17 -5.23 27.76
C LEU A 114 -5.59 -4.92 26.33
N PHE A 115 -6.17 -5.89 25.62
CA PHE A 115 -6.68 -5.68 24.27
C PHE A 115 -7.74 -4.57 24.22
N GLN A 116 -8.69 -4.58 25.15
CA GLN A 116 -9.73 -3.55 25.21
C GLN A 116 -9.14 -2.15 25.42
N THR A 117 -8.08 -2.02 26.21
CA THR A 117 -7.38 -0.75 26.44
C THR A 117 -6.68 -0.27 25.17
N LEU A 118 -5.99 -1.15 24.46
CA LEU A 118 -5.33 -0.83 23.18
C LEU A 118 -6.36 -0.44 22.11
N LEU A 119 -7.46 -1.19 22.01
CA LEU A 119 -8.53 -0.91 21.06
C LEU A 119 -9.22 0.43 21.37
N PHE A 120 -9.46 0.74 22.65
CA PHE A 120 -10.03 2.03 23.04
C PHE A 120 -9.07 3.19 22.77
N SER A 121 -7.76 2.99 22.99
CA SER A 121 -6.72 3.96 22.60
C SER A 121 -6.77 4.28 21.11
N GLU A 122 -6.92 3.26 20.25
CA GLU A 122 -7.06 3.47 18.80
C GLU A 122 -8.36 4.15 18.41
N LEU A 123 -9.50 3.82 19.05
CA LEU A 123 -10.77 4.50 18.79
C LEU A 123 -10.71 5.99 19.14
N VAL A 124 -10.14 6.32 20.32
CA VAL A 124 -9.93 7.72 20.73
C VAL A 124 -9.02 8.43 19.73
N TRP A 125 -7.94 7.78 19.32
CA TRP A 125 -7.03 8.34 18.32
C TRP A 125 -7.70 8.60 16.97
N LEU A 126 -8.50 7.65 16.51
CA LEU A 126 -9.23 7.74 15.26
C LEU A 126 -10.18 8.95 15.27
N LEU A 127 -10.91 9.15 16.37
CA LEU A 127 -11.76 10.33 16.55
C LEU A 127 -10.98 11.65 16.43
N PHE A 128 -9.79 11.75 17.02
CA PHE A 128 -8.97 12.95 16.92
C PHE A 128 -8.43 13.19 15.50
N THR A 129 -7.96 12.15 14.83
CA THR A 129 -7.33 12.29 13.50
C THR A 129 -8.31 12.34 12.32
N SER A 130 -9.55 11.89 12.50
CA SER A 130 -10.55 11.82 11.43
C SER A 130 -11.84 12.56 11.77
N LEU A 131 -11.77 13.50 12.72
CA LEU A 131 -12.89 14.34 13.12
C LEU A 131 -13.55 15.03 11.90
N SER A 132 -12.73 15.50 10.96
CA SER A 132 -13.20 16.15 9.72
C SER A 132 -14.10 15.25 8.89
N THR A 133 -13.82 13.94 8.81
CA THR A 133 -14.62 12.98 8.04
C THR A 133 -16.02 12.81 8.62
N TYR A 134 -16.12 12.67 9.94
CA TYR A 134 -17.41 12.58 10.64
C TYR A 134 -18.18 13.91 10.58
N LEU A 135 -17.45 15.03 10.65
CA LEU A 135 -18.01 16.37 10.55
C LEU A 135 -18.57 16.66 9.15
N ILE A 136 -17.86 16.27 8.08
CA ILE A 136 -18.34 16.38 6.69
C ILE A 136 -19.66 15.65 6.53
N TYR A 137 -19.73 14.39 7.00
CA TYR A 137 -20.97 13.62 6.97
C TYR A 137 -22.09 14.35 7.70
N PHE A 138 -21.85 14.78 8.94
CA PHE A 138 -22.86 15.42 9.76
C PHE A 138 -23.37 16.73 9.14
N LEU A 139 -22.47 17.64 8.72
CA LEU A 139 -22.85 18.91 8.13
C LEU A 139 -23.59 18.74 6.79
N PHE A 140 -23.15 17.79 5.97
CA PHE A 140 -23.78 17.54 4.68
C PHE A 140 -25.18 16.93 4.83
N GLN A 141 -25.36 15.99 5.76
CA GLN A 141 -26.68 15.45 6.08
C GLN A 141 -27.60 16.50 6.71
N TYR A 142 -27.04 17.36 7.58
CA TYR A 142 -27.79 18.48 8.15
C TYR A 142 -28.30 19.44 7.08
N PHE A 143 -27.53 19.68 6.02
CA PHE A 143 -27.93 20.52 4.88
C PHE A 143 -29.01 19.86 4.01
N ILE A 144 -28.95 18.55 3.82
CA ILE A 144 -29.86 17.79 2.94
C ILE A 144 -31.20 17.48 3.62
N ALA A 145 -31.21 17.24 4.92
CA ALA A 145 -32.41 16.85 5.65
C ALA A 145 -33.45 17.99 5.67
N GLN A 146 -34.69 17.67 5.32
CA GLN A 146 -35.80 18.63 5.35
C GLN A 146 -36.26 18.94 6.78
N THR A 147 -36.12 17.99 7.71
CA THR A 147 -36.41 18.17 9.14
C THR A 147 -35.31 17.58 10.02
N HIS A 148 -35.04 18.24 11.16
CA HIS A 148 -34.02 17.86 12.14
C HIS A 148 -34.64 17.23 13.40
N ASP A 149 -35.61 16.34 13.17
CA ASP A 149 -36.39 15.69 14.24
C ASP A 149 -35.58 14.63 14.99
N TRP A 150 -36.17 14.02 16.01
CA TRP A 150 -35.54 12.91 16.76
C TRP A 150 -35.05 11.77 15.86
N ILE A 151 -35.77 11.47 14.78
CA ILE A 151 -35.41 10.43 13.81
C ILE A 151 -34.09 10.76 13.09
N PHE A 152 -33.85 12.04 12.77
CA PHE A 152 -32.59 12.50 12.18
C PHE A 152 -31.43 12.21 13.13
N TRP A 153 -31.54 12.61 14.39
CA TRP A 153 -30.50 12.40 15.39
C TRP A 153 -30.25 10.92 15.68
N LEU A 154 -31.32 10.12 15.76
CA LEU A 154 -31.24 8.67 15.96
C LEU A 154 -30.51 7.98 14.81
N LYS A 155 -30.79 8.38 13.55
CA LYS A 155 -30.10 7.86 12.37
C LYS A 155 -28.60 8.10 12.43
N HIS A 156 -28.18 9.33 12.72
CA HIS A 156 -26.76 9.69 12.80
C HIS A 156 -26.04 8.91 13.90
N LEU A 157 -26.68 8.79 15.06
CA LEU A 157 -26.13 8.04 16.18
C LEU A 157 -25.96 6.55 15.80
N ASN A 158 -26.97 5.95 15.17
CA ASN A 158 -26.91 4.56 14.72
C ASN A 158 -25.82 4.32 13.66
N VAL A 159 -25.66 5.24 12.70
CA VAL A 159 -24.59 5.16 11.68
C VAL A 159 -23.21 5.23 12.34
N ILE A 160 -22.99 6.18 13.26
CA ILE A 160 -21.69 6.32 13.96
C ILE A 160 -21.38 5.08 14.80
N LEU A 161 -22.35 4.58 15.58
CA LEU A 161 -22.17 3.37 16.39
C LEU A 161 -21.90 2.13 15.53
N THR A 162 -22.56 2.02 14.38
CA THR A 162 -22.32 0.93 13.42
C THR A 162 -20.92 1.03 12.82
N GLY A 163 -20.45 2.25 12.52
CA GLY A 163 -19.05 2.49 12.15
C GLY A 163 -18.06 1.98 13.20
N PHE A 164 -18.28 2.29 14.48
CA PHE A 164 -17.44 1.76 15.57
C PHE A 164 -17.51 0.24 15.70
N LEU A 165 -18.70 -0.35 15.54
CA LEU A 165 -18.86 -1.80 15.53
C LEU A 165 -18.06 -2.43 14.39
N LEU A 166 -18.18 -1.89 13.18
CA LEU A 166 -17.44 -2.34 12.01
C LEU A 166 -15.93 -2.23 12.19
N PHE A 167 -15.44 -1.14 12.79
CA PHE A 167 -14.05 -0.99 13.19
C PHE A 167 -13.58 -2.10 14.14
N MET A 168 -14.36 -2.39 15.20
CA MET A 168 -14.01 -3.44 16.18
C MET A 168 -14.01 -4.83 15.55
N VAL A 169 -15.03 -5.13 14.73
CA VAL A 169 -15.19 -6.41 14.05
C VAL A 169 -14.06 -6.62 13.05
N SER A 170 -13.77 -5.63 12.19
CA SER A 170 -12.70 -5.74 11.20
C SER A 170 -11.33 -5.88 11.86
N ASN A 171 -11.07 -5.12 12.94
CA ASN A 171 -9.84 -5.23 13.72
C ASN A 171 -9.63 -6.64 14.29
N LYS A 172 -10.66 -7.22 14.93
CA LYS A 172 -10.59 -8.58 15.49
C LYS A 172 -10.47 -9.66 14.42
N ILE A 173 -11.27 -9.60 13.37
CA ILE A 173 -11.22 -10.58 12.27
C ILE A 173 -9.84 -10.54 11.62
N PHE A 174 -9.33 -9.33 11.35
CA PHE A 174 -8.02 -9.18 10.73
C PHE A 174 -6.89 -9.61 11.66
N GLY A 175 -6.93 -9.26 12.95
CA GLY A 175 -5.95 -9.75 13.94
C GLY A 175 -5.94 -11.27 14.06
N ALA A 176 -7.11 -11.91 14.11
CA ALA A 176 -7.24 -13.37 14.10
C ALA A 176 -6.75 -14.00 12.79
N TYR A 177 -6.99 -13.35 11.65
CA TYR A 177 -6.47 -13.74 10.35
C TYR A 177 -4.94 -13.72 10.33
N ILE A 178 -4.31 -12.61 10.77
CA ILE A 178 -2.85 -12.50 10.86
C ILE A 178 -2.27 -13.53 11.81
N TYR A 179 -2.85 -13.70 13.00
CA TYR A 179 -2.43 -14.75 13.94
C TYR A 179 -2.42 -16.14 13.27
N ASN A 180 -3.51 -16.48 12.57
CA ASN A 180 -3.60 -17.75 11.86
C ASN A 180 -2.57 -17.87 10.73
N ILE A 181 -2.27 -16.76 10.04
CA ILE A 181 -1.22 -16.72 9.02
C ILE A 181 0.13 -17.09 9.63
N VAL A 182 0.47 -16.48 10.76
CA VAL A 182 1.76 -16.68 11.44
C VAL A 182 1.88 -18.10 11.98
N VAL A 183 0.88 -18.58 12.72
CA VAL A 183 0.97 -19.83 13.51
C VAL A 183 0.72 -21.09 12.69
N LYS A 184 -0.12 -21.05 11.64
CA LYS A 184 -0.41 -22.24 10.83
C LYS A 184 0.60 -22.40 9.68
N LYS A 185 0.79 -23.65 9.23
CA LYS A 185 1.62 -24.02 8.08
C LYS A 185 1.22 -23.24 6.80
N ILE A 186 2.21 -22.80 6.04
CA ILE A 186 2.01 -22.30 4.67
C ILE A 186 2.00 -23.51 3.73
N GLY A 187 0.80 -24.03 3.49
CA GLY A 187 0.56 -25.19 2.62
C GLY A 187 -0.15 -24.84 1.31
N ILE A 188 -0.44 -25.88 0.52
CA ILE A 188 -1.03 -25.79 -0.83
C ILE A 188 -2.35 -25.00 -0.84
N ILE A 189 -3.21 -25.14 0.18
CA ILE A 189 -4.47 -24.41 0.27
C ILE A 189 -4.27 -22.89 0.21
N ARG A 190 -3.21 -22.37 0.85
CA ARG A 190 -2.91 -20.93 0.80
C ARG A 190 -2.39 -20.51 -0.57
N VAL A 191 -1.64 -21.37 -1.24
CA VAL A 191 -1.18 -21.15 -2.62
C VAL A 191 -2.39 -21.08 -3.56
N LEU A 192 -3.36 -21.99 -3.42
CA LEU A 192 -4.59 -21.97 -4.20
C LEU A 192 -5.41 -20.71 -3.96
N PHE A 193 -5.54 -20.28 -2.70
CA PHE A 193 -6.22 -19.03 -2.37
C PHE A 193 -5.51 -17.82 -2.99
N PHE A 194 -4.19 -17.74 -2.85
CA PHE A 194 -3.38 -16.71 -3.51
C PHE A 194 -3.58 -16.72 -5.03
N ALA A 195 -3.45 -17.89 -5.68
CA ALA A 195 -3.62 -18.04 -7.12
C ALA A 195 -5.02 -17.64 -7.59
N SER A 196 -6.07 -17.98 -6.83
CA SER A 196 -7.45 -17.60 -7.16
C SER A 196 -7.67 -16.08 -7.10
N ILE A 197 -7.13 -15.40 -6.09
CA ILE A 197 -7.18 -13.94 -6.01
C ILE A 197 -6.34 -13.30 -7.12
N SER A 198 -5.13 -13.79 -7.36
CA SER A 198 -4.27 -13.30 -8.45
C SER A 198 -4.93 -13.45 -9.81
N LEU A 199 -5.65 -14.56 -10.03
CA LEU A 199 -6.45 -14.78 -11.25
C LEU A 199 -7.58 -13.75 -11.37
N LEU A 200 -8.28 -13.43 -10.27
CA LEU A 200 -9.31 -12.38 -10.27
C LEU A 200 -8.72 -11.01 -10.63
N PHE A 201 -7.56 -10.63 -10.07
CA PHE A 201 -6.87 -9.39 -10.42
C PHE A 201 -6.43 -9.37 -11.90
N PHE A 202 -5.89 -10.48 -12.40
CA PHE A 202 -5.55 -10.64 -13.81
C PHE A 202 -6.79 -10.48 -14.72
N LEU A 203 -7.87 -11.20 -14.42
CA LEU A 203 -9.11 -11.12 -15.19
C LEU A 203 -9.71 -9.72 -15.14
N PHE A 204 -9.70 -9.07 -13.98
CA PHE A 204 -10.18 -7.71 -13.81
C PHE A 204 -9.39 -6.73 -14.71
N GLY A 205 -8.06 -6.80 -14.71
CA GLY A 205 -7.22 -5.99 -15.60
C GLY A 205 -7.51 -6.22 -17.08
N ARG A 206 -7.70 -7.49 -17.47
CA ARG A 206 -8.01 -7.84 -18.86
C ARG A 206 -9.39 -7.36 -19.30
N VAL A 207 -10.41 -7.54 -18.45
CA VAL A 207 -11.80 -7.11 -18.70
C VAL A 207 -11.89 -5.59 -18.80
N LEU A 208 -11.15 -4.87 -17.96
CA LEU A 208 -11.08 -3.41 -18.02
C LEU A 208 -10.59 -2.95 -19.41
N ILE A 209 -9.55 -3.59 -19.93
CA ILE A 209 -9.04 -3.25 -21.26
C ILE A 209 -10.03 -3.63 -22.35
N SER A 210 -10.55 -4.86 -22.34
CA SER A 210 -11.41 -5.35 -23.42
C SER A 210 -12.78 -4.67 -23.47
N ASN A 211 -13.35 -4.30 -22.32
CA ASN A 211 -14.74 -3.85 -22.23
C ASN A 211 -14.89 -2.35 -21.99
N ILE A 212 -13.86 -1.68 -21.48
CA ILE A 212 -13.93 -0.23 -21.21
C ILE A 212 -13.00 0.53 -22.15
N ILE A 213 -11.72 0.19 -22.15
CA ILE A 213 -10.71 0.96 -22.88
C ILE A 213 -10.79 0.68 -24.39
N PHE A 214 -10.97 -0.57 -24.81
CA PHE A 214 -11.02 -0.90 -26.23
C PHE A 214 -12.24 -0.30 -26.96
N PRO A 215 -13.49 -0.39 -26.44
CA PRO A 215 -14.63 0.26 -27.10
C PRO A 215 -14.47 1.78 -27.17
N PHE A 216 -13.91 2.39 -26.13
CA PHE A 216 -13.56 3.82 -26.14
C PHE A 216 -12.57 4.13 -27.26
N TYR A 217 -11.47 3.37 -27.32
CA TYR A 217 -10.43 3.54 -28.33
C TYR A 217 -10.95 3.33 -29.75
N HIS A 218 -11.72 2.27 -29.97
CA HIS A 218 -12.29 1.95 -31.28
C HIS A 218 -13.22 3.07 -31.76
N THR A 219 -14.10 3.57 -30.90
CA THR A 219 -14.99 4.69 -31.20
C THR A 219 -14.21 5.96 -31.50
N PHE A 220 -13.17 6.26 -30.70
CA PHE A 220 -12.27 7.39 -30.93
C PHE A 220 -11.58 7.28 -32.30
N ARG A 221 -11.00 6.11 -32.63
CA ARG A 221 -10.29 5.87 -33.89
C ARG A 221 -11.20 5.99 -35.10
N GLN A 222 -12.45 5.54 -35.01
CA GLN A 222 -13.42 5.69 -36.11
C GLN A 222 -13.76 7.15 -36.39
N LEU A 223 -13.78 8.00 -35.36
CA LEU A 223 -14.07 9.43 -35.49
C LEU A 223 -12.82 10.25 -35.82
N PHE A 224 -11.62 9.74 -35.51
CA PHE A 224 -10.36 10.45 -35.67
C PHE A 224 -9.90 10.48 -37.12
N GLN A 225 -10.09 11.62 -37.80
CA GLN A 225 -9.69 11.81 -39.19
C GLN A 225 -8.32 12.51 -39.33
N SER A 226 -8.04 13.49 -38.47
CA SER A 226 -6.76 14.22 -38.46
C SER A 226 -6.51 14.93 -37.12
N ILE A 227 -5.29 15.39 -36.86
CA ILE A 227 -4.97 16.15 -35.64
C ILE A 227 -5.83 17.43 -35.53
N ALA A 228 -6.20 18.04 -36.67
CA ALA A 228 -7.05 19.23 -36.69
C ALA A 228 -8.47 18.95 -36.13
N SER A 229 -9.00 17.73 -36.33
CA SER A 229 -10.32 17.35 -35.81
C SER A 229 -10.41 17.33 -34.27
N LEU A 230 -9.28 17.24 -33.56
CA LEU A 230 -9.25 17.33 -32.09
C LEU A 230 -9.57 18.74 -31.56
N ALA A 231 -9.42 19.76 -32.39
CA ALA A 231 -9.74 21.14 -32.03
C ALA A 231 -11.23 21.48 -32.26
N GLU A 232 -12.00 20.59 -32.87
CA GLU A 232 -13.40 20.81 -33.19
C GLU A 232 -14.32 20.28 -32.07
N ASP A 233 -15.20 21.13 -31.54
CA ASP A 233 -16.18 20.73 -30.52
C ASP A 233 -17.10 19.59 -30.98
N ALA A 234 -17.41 19.55 -32.30
CA ALA A 234 -18.25 18.54 -32.90
C ALA A 234 -17.69 17.12 -32.73
N PHE A 235 -16.36 16.96 -32.78
CA PHE A 235 -15.70 15.68 -32.53
C PHE A 235 -15.97 15.19 -31.10
N TRP A 236 -15.78 16.06 -30.10
CA TRP A 236 -15.95 15.72 -28.69
C TRP A 236 -17.41 15.45 -28.32
N ILE A 237 -18.35 16.22 -28.87
CA ILE A 237 -19.80 16.00 -28.66
C ILE A 237 -20.22 14.64 -29.24
N THR A 238 -19.77 14.33 -30.46
CA THR A 238 -20.11 13.06 -31.12
C THR A 238 -19.50 11.87 -30.38
N LEU A 239 -18.23 11.99 -29.96
CA LEU A 239 -17.57 10.97 -29.13
C LEU A 239 -18.33 10.76 -27.81
N SER A 240 -18.70 11.85 -27.12
CA SER A 240 -19.42 11.78 -25.85
C SER A 240 -20.78 11.07 -26.00
N ASN A 241 -21.56 11.41 -27.02
CA ASN A 241 -22.85 10.79 -27.27
C ASN A 241 -22.73 9.29 -27.59
N ASN A 242 -21.73 8.91 -28.40
CA ASN A 242 -21.47 7.51 -28.73
C ASN A 242 -20.98 6.72 -27.50
N LEU A 243 -20.19 7.32 -26.62
CA LEU A 243 -19.78 6.67 -25.37
C LEU A 243 -20.95 6.56 -24.39
N MET A 244 -21.79 7.58 -24.29
CA MET A 244 -22.97 7.54 -23.43
C MET A 244 -23.88 6.39 -23.87
N SER A 245 -24.18 6.27 -25.17
CA SER A 245 -25.05 5.19 -25.67
C SER A 245 -24.48 3.79 -25.41
N LEU A 246 -23.15 3.61 -25.44
CA LEU A 246 -22.50 2.34 -25.12
C LEU A 246 -22.69 1.91 -23.66
N TYR A 247 -22.68 2.85 -22.71
CA TYR A 247 -22.70 2.53 -21.28
C TYR A 247 -24.04 2.83 -20.58
N GLN A 248 -24.93 3.59 -21.21
CA GLN A 248 -26.18 4.09 -20.61
C GLN A 248 -27.04 2.96 -20.06
N ASN A 249 -27.26 1.90 -20.83
CA ASN A 249 -28.10 0.78 -20.39
C ASN A 249 -27.51 0.08 -19.16
N ASN A 250 -26.18 -0.12 -19.12
CA ASN A 250 -25.52 -0.77 -18.00
C ASN A 250 -25.57 0.11 -16.74
N LEU A 251 -25.34 1.43 -16.89
CA LEU A 251 -25.43 2.37 -15.78
C LEU A 251 -26.85 2.51 -15.24
N GLN A 252 -27.85 2.53 -16.11
CA GLN A 252 -29.26 2.55 -15.72
C GLN A 252 -29.69 1.26 -15.01
N GLN A 253 -29.21 0.10 -15.46
CA GLN A 253 -29.47 -1.17 -14.77
C GLN A 253 -28.85 -1.20 -13.36
N ILE A 254 -27.61 -0.73 -13.20
CA ILE A 254 -26.96 -0.64 -11.88
C ILE A 254 -27.72 0.35 -10.98
N HIS A 255 -28.08 1.52 -11.52
CA HIS A 255 -28.86 2.52 -10.78
C HIS A 255 -30.21 1.96 -10.32
N HIS A 256 -30.96 1.33 -11.22
CA HIS A 256 -32.24 0.71 -10.89
C HIS A 256 -32.08 -0.43 -9.87
N ALA A 257 -31.04 -1.25 -9.97
CA ALA A 257 -30.79 -2.34 -9.01
C ALA A 257 -30.51 -1.82 -7.59
N LEU A 258 -29.81 -0.68 -7.47
CA LEU A 258 -29.42 -0.11 -6.18
C LEU A 258 -30.49 0.82 -5.58
N PHE A 259 -31.21 1.59 -6.41
CA PHE A 259 -32.05 2.71 -5.96
C PHE A 259 -33.54 2.59 -6.32
N SER A 260 -33.99 1.46 -6.86
CA SER A 260 -35.44 1.20 -6.97
C SER A 260 -36.10 1.10 -5.58
N GLN A 261 -37.39 1.44 -5.50
CA GLN A 261 -38.12 1.54 -4.23
C GLN A 261 -38.09 0.27 -3.38
N ASP A 262 -38.00 -0.91 -4.02
CA ASP A 262 -37.91 -2.22 -3.36
C ASP A 262 -36.48 -2.75 -3.23
N SER A 263 -35.46 -1.92 -3.46
CA SER A 263 -34.08 -2.39 -3.39
C SER A 263 -33.73 -2.79 -1.95
N VAL A 264 -33.08 -3.94 -1.82
CA VAL A 264 -32.54 -4.44 -0.54
C VAL A 264 -31.61 -3.40 0.10
N PHE A 265 -30.93 -2.63 -0.74
CA PHE A 265 -30.01 -1.59 -0.33
C PHE A 265 -30.71 -0.42 0.39
N LEU A 266 -31.81 0.09 -0.16
CA LEU A 266 -32.58 1.16 0.50
C LEU A 266 -33.27 0.65 1.77
N GLN A 267 -33.77 -0.58 1.76
CA GLN A 267 -34.34 -1.22 2.97
C GLN A 267 -33.29 -1.33 4.08
N PHE A 268 -32.05 -1.70 3.75
CA PHE A 268 -30.95 -1.73 4.71
C PHE A 268 -30.65 -0.34 5.30
N LEU A 269 -30.64 0.71 4.48
CA LEU A 269 -30.44 2.09 4.95
C LEU A 269 -31.58 2.59 5.83
N ALA A 270 -32.82 2.18 5.54
CA ALA A 270 -33.99 2.52 6.33
C ALA A 270 -33.93 1.92 7.75
N LEU A 271 -33.20 0.82 7.97
CA LEU A 271 -33.05 0.25 9.32
C LEU A 271 -32.42 1.24 10.31
N PHE A 272 -31.52 2.13 9.85
CA PHE A 272 -30.81 3.04 10.74
C PHE A 272 -31.70 4.12 11.37
N THR A 273 -32.91 4.36 10.84
CA THR A 273 -33.89 5.26 11.49
C THR A 273 -34.64 4.58 12.63
N SER A 274 -34.50 3.26 12.80
CA SER A 274 -35.17 2.49 13.84
C SER A 274 -34.45 2.58 15.20
N PRO A 275 -35.17 2.65 16.33
CA PRO A 275 -34.55 2.51 17.64
C PRO A 275 -34.01 1.09 17.88
N VAL A 276 -34.51 0.08 17.16
CA VAL A 276 -34.07 -1.31 17.32
C VAL A 276 -32.60 -1.47 16.93
N THR A 277 -32.13 -0.78 15.89
CA THR A 277 -30.73 -0.85 15.45
C THR A 277 -29.77 -0.38 16.53
N PHE A 278 -30.13 0.62 17.33
CA PHE A 278 -29.32 1.10 18.44
C PHE A 278 -29.00 -0.04 19.43
N PHE A 279 -30.04 -0.75 19.88
CA PHE A 279 -29.88 -1.86 20.83
C PHE A 279 -29.11 -3.03 20.21
N VAL A 280 -29.39 -3.35 18.94
CA VAL A 280 -28.70 -4.43 18.22
C VAL A 280 -27.19 -4.13 18.10
N VAL A 281 -26.83 -2.90 17.75
CA VAL A 281 -25.42 -2.49 17.59
C VAL A 281 -24.68 -2.52 18.93
N ILE A 282 -25.30 -2.05 20.01
CA ILE A 282 -24.72 -2.12 21.36
C ILE A 282 -24.53 -3.57 21.80
N LEU A 283 -25.56 -4.41 21.64
CA LEU A 283 -25.47 -5.82 21.97
C LEU A 283 -24.35 -6.50 21.17
N ALA A 284 -24.29 -6.26 19.85
CA ALA A 284 -23.22 -6.77 18.99
C ALA A 284 -21.83 -6.28 19.44
N ALA A 285 -21.67 -5.01 19.79
CA ALA A 285 -20.40 -4.46 20.29
C ALA A 285 -19.95 -5.16 21.58
N THR A 286 -20.87 -5.37 22.53
CA THR A 286 -20.54 -6.07 23.78
C THR A 286 -20.17 -7.53 23.56
N LEU A 287 -20.84 -8.23 22.64
CA LEU A 287 -20.53 -9.60 22.25
C LEU A 287 -19.15 -9.69 21.59
N VAL A 288 -18.86 -8.78 20.64
CA VAL A 288 -17.55 -8.68 19.99
C VAL A 288 -16.48 -8.43 21.04
N MET A 289 -16.70 -7.57 22.03
CA MET A 289 -15.74 -7.32 23.11
C MET A 289 -15.56 -8.48 24.11
N LYS A 290 -16.47 -9.47 24.10
CA LYS A 290 -16.39 -10.70 24.91
C LYS A 290 -15.60 -11.83 24.25
N THR A 291 -15.43 -11.82 22.93
CA THR A 291 -14.70 -12.89 22.23
C THR A 291 -13.22 -12.92 22.60
N PRO A 292 -12.60 -14.12 22.69
CA PRO A 292 -11.19 -14.27 23.01
C PRO A 292 -10.30 -13.61 21.96
N VAL A 293 -9.19 -13.02 22.40
CA VAL A 293 -8.23 -12.31 21.54
C VAL A 293 -7.06 -13.23 21.23
N ARG A 294 -6.66 -13.26 19.97
CA ARG A 294 -5.49 -14.01 19.51
C ARG A 294 -4.31 -13.06 19.34
N TRP A 295 -3.39 -13.08 20.29
CA TRP A 295 -2.18 -12.24 20.25
C TRP A 295 -1.18 -12.77 19.25
N ILE A 296 -0.63 -11.87 18.42
CA ILE A 296 0.38 -12.24 17.43
C ILE A 296 1.69 -12.56 18.18
N PRO A 297 2.26 -13.75 18.01
CA PRO A 297 3.46 -14.11 18.73
C PRO A 297 4.69 -13.39 18.17
N THR A 298 5.32 -12.56 18.99
CA THR A 298 6.54 -11.79 18.66
C THR A 298 7.78 -12.24 19.43
N GLY A 299 7.62 -13.02 20.51
CA GLY A 299 8.70 -13.45 21.39
C GLY A 299 9.43 -14.74 20.99
N LYS A 300 10.68 -14.86 21.48
CA LYS A 300 11.63 -15.96 21.23
C LYS A 300 11.10 -17.36 21.56
N GLU A 301 10.18 -17.47 22.51
CA GLU A 301 9.61 -18.77 22.92
C GLU A 301 8.66 -19.35 21.86
N HIS A 302 8.07 -18.51 21.00
CA HIS A 302 7.18 -18.94 19.91
C HIS A 302 7.88 -19.00 18.55
N ASP A 303 9.11 -18.48 18.44
CA ASP A 303 10.01 -18.65 17.28
C ASP A 303 10.40 -20.12 17.05
N GLN A 304 10.16 -21.00 18.03
CA GLN A 304 10.28 -22.46 17.87
C GLN A 304 9.31 -23.05 16.84
N SER A 305 8.26 -22.32 16.43
CA SER A 305 7.37 -22.74 15.33
C SER A 305 8.11 -22.90 13.99
N SER A 306 9.20 -22.15 13.76
CA SER A 306 10.06 -22.27 12.57
C SER A 306 10.86 -23.59 12.54
N LYS A 307 11.15 -24.19 13.71
CA LYS A 307 11.72 -25.54 13.82
C LYS A 307 10.66 -26.63 13.64
N HIS A 308 9.40 -26.34 13.95
CA HIS A 308 8.30 -27.31 13.89
C HIS A 308 7.72 -27.54 12.48
N PHE A 309 7.84 -26.58 11.55
CA PHE A 309 7.21 -26.66 10.24
C PHE A 309 8.23 -26.66 9.09
N LYS A 310 8.41 -27.81 8.44
CA LYS A 310 9.05 -27.92 7.11
C LYS A 310 8.06 -27.56 5.99
N ASP A 311 7.48 -26.36 6.05
CA ASP A 311 6.49 -25.86 5.10
C ASP A 311 7.13 -25.02 3.98
N LEU A 312 6.33 -24.44 3.07
CA LEU A 312 6.84 -23.67 1.92
C LEU A 312 7.75 -22.51 2.34
N PHE A 313 7.50 -21.91 3.50
CA PHE A 313 8.33 -20.86 4.07
C PHE A 313 9.74 -21.37 4.39
N TYR A 314 9.84 -22.54 5.03
CA TYR A 314 11.13 -23.17 5.31
C TYR A 314 11.92 -23.46 4.02
N TRP A 315 11.26 -24.02 2.99
CA TRP A 315 11.88 -24.33 1.71
C TRP A 315 12.29 -23.08 0.93
N TYR A 316 11.51 -22.01 1.00
CA TYR A 316 11.86 -20.71 0.42
C TYR A 316 13.18 -20.17 1.00
N PHE A 317 13.33 -20.17 2.33
CA PHE A 317 14.59 -19.73 2.95
C PHE A 317 15.77 -20.66 2.65
N GLN A 318 15.54 -21.96 2.46
CA GLN A 318 16.60 -22.87 1.98
C GLN A 318 17.01 -22.57 0.53
N ALA A 319 16.06 -22.21 -0.33
CA ALA A 319 16.36 -21.80 -1.70
C ALA A 319 17.17 -20.49 -1.69
N LEU A 320 16.79 -19.51 -0.86
CA LEU A 320 17.53 -18.26 -0.69
C LEU A 320 18.96 -18.49 -0.19
N ASP A 321 19.17 -19.41 0.74
CA ASP A 321 20.51 -19.74 1.24
C ASP A 321 21.41 -20.31 0.13
N LYS A 322 20.85 -21.16 -0.75
CA LYS A 322 21.54 -21.66 -1.95
C LYS A 322 21.83 -20.55 -2.96
N ILE A 323 20.86 -19.67 -3.22
CA ILE A 323 21.01 -18.53 -4.13
C ILE A 323 22.07 -17.57 -3.62
N GLN A 324 22.06 -17.27 -2.31
CA GLN A 324 23.08 -16.46 -1.65
C GLN A 324 24.47 -17.07 -1.85
N GLY A 325 24.64 -18.36 -1.60
CA GLY A 325 25.91 -19.05 -1.79
C GLY A 325 26.42 -19.03 -3.24
N SER A 326 25.52 -18.91 -4.22
CA SER A 326 25.87 -18.82 -5.65
C SER A 326 26.14 -17.39 -6.13
N LEU A 327 25.43 -16.38 -5.62
CA LEU A 327 25.51 -15.00 -6.10
C LEU A 327 26.51 -14.14 -5.31
N PHE A 328 26.64 -14.38 -4.01
CA PHE A 328 27.42 -13.55 -3.09
C PHE A 328 28.28 -14.46 -2.22
N GLU A 329 29.53 -14.70 -2.63
CA GLU A 329 30.52 -15.54 -1.93
C GLU A 329 30.35 -15.50 -0.39
N LYS A 330 29.78 -16.58 0.19
CA LYS A 330 29.54 -16.82 1.64
C LYS A 330 29.56 -15.57 2.55
N ASN A 331 28.82 -14.52 2.19
CA ASN A 331 28.78 -13.30 2.98
C ASN A 331 28.02 -13.59 4.29
N MET A 332 28.76 -13.66 5.40
CA MET A 332 28.20 -14.04 6.70
C MET A 332 27.10 -13.10 7.18
N LEU A 333 27.11 -11.82 6.77
CA LEU A 333 26.06 -10.87 7.12
C LEU A 333 24.73 -11.23 6.46
N ILE A 334 24.75 -11.64 5.19
CA ILE A 334 23.53 -12.06 4.48
C ILE A 334 22.99 -13.36 5.09
N GLN A 335 23.88 -14.31 5.44
CA GLN A 335 23.47 -15.55 6.09
C GLN A 335 22.85 -15.31 7.48
N LYS A 336 23.43 -14.40 8.26
CA LYS A 336 22.84 -13.94 9.53
C LYS A 336 21.42 -13.40 9.26
N ASP A 337 21.27 -12.49 8.31
CA ASP A 337 19.98 -11.86 8.03
C ASP A 337 18.93 -12.89 7.54
N ILE A 338 19.27 -13.77 6.61
CA ILE A 338 18.39 -14.86 6.14
C ILE A 338 17.94 -15.74 7.31
N LYS A 339 18.86 -16.06 8.24
CA LYS A 339 18.53 -16.85 9.44
C LYS A 339 17.59 -16.09 10.38
N VAL A 340 17.86 -14.80 10.64
CA VAL A 340 17.00 -13.95 11.47
C VAL A 340 15.60 -13.81 10.86
N LEU A 341 15.49 -13.66 9.54
CA LEU A 341 14.21 -13.59 8.83
C LEU A 341 13.42 -14.90 8.89
N LYS A 342 14.12 -16.03 8.83
CA LYS A 342 13.51 -17.34 9.01
C LYS A 342 12.96 -17.54 10.43
N GLU A 343 13.65 -17.01 11.43
CA GLU A 343 13.21 -17.04 12.84
C GLU A 343 12.04 -16.07 13.06
N LYS A 344 12.11 -14.84 12.53
CA LYS A 344 11.05 -13.82 12.59
C LYS A 344 9.92 -14.05 11.58
N ARG A 345 9.33 -15.24 11.59
CA ARG A 345 8.22 -15.65 10.70
C ARG A 345 7.04 -14.67 10.73
N TRP A 346 6.76 -14.05 11.88
CA TRP A 346 5.66 -13.10 12.02
C TRP A 346 5.82 -11.86 11.12
N LEU A 347 7.06 -11.49 10.76
CA LEU A 347 7.34 -10.34 9.92
C LEU A 347 7.00 -10.59 8.44
N LEU A 348 7.36 -11.76 7.92
CA LEU A 348 7.26 -12.08 6.49
C LEU A 348 6.08 -12.97 6.11
N SER A 349 5.47 -13.69 7.05
CA SER A 349 4.41 -14.66 6.74
C SER A 349 3.15 -14.05 6.11
N LYS A 350 2.81 -12.80 6.47
CA LYS A 350 1.68 -12.06 5.87
C LYS A 350 1.87 -11.83 4.37
N GLU A 351 3.07 -11.44 3.99
CA GLU A 351 3.40 -11.00 2.64
C GLU A 351 4.21 -12.05 1.86
N PHE A 352 4.32 -13.27 2.41
CA PHE A 352 5.18 -14.32 1.89
C PHE A 352 4.99 -14.57 0.39
N PHE A 353 3.76 -14.58 -0.09
CA PHE A 353 3.48 -14.80 -1.51
C PHE A 353 3.93 -13.65 -2.40
N ASN A 354 3.99 -12.42 -1.89
CA ASN A 354 4.59 -11.31 -2.64
C ASN A 354 6.10 -11.53 -2.81
N TYR A 355 6.80 -12.08 -1.81
CA TYR A 355 8.23 -12.41 -1.90
C TYR A 355 8.53 -13.69 -2.69
N MET A 356 7.60 -14.65 -2.70
CA MET A 356 7.77 -15.94 -3.39
C MET A 356 7.35 -15.88 -4.87
N PHE A 357 6.31 -15.12 -5.18
CA PHE A 357 5.79 -14.96 -6.53
C PHE A 357 5.87 -13.49 -6.92
N MET A 358 4.77 -12.76 -6.82
CA MET A 358 4.64 -11.33 -7.11
C MET A 358 3.43 -10.77 -6.37
N SER A 359 3.29 -9.45 -6.34
CA SER A 359 2.11 -8.80 -5.80
C SER A 359 0.85 -9.00 -6.65
N TYR A 360 -0.31 -8.82 -6.02
CA TYR A 360 -1.60 -8.81 -6.73
C TYR A 360 -1.68 -7.69 -7.78
N GLU A 361 -1.03 -6.55 -7.52
CA GLU A 361 -0.95 -5.44 -8.46
C GLU A 361 -0.16 -5.82 -9.72
N ALA A 362 0.92 -6.60 -9.58
CA ALA A 362 1.66 -7.13 -10.73
C ALA A 362 0.76 -8.03 -11.61
N PHE A 363 -0.05 -8.92 -11.03
CA PHE A 363 -0.99 -9.74 -11.80
C PHE A 363 -2.06 -8.90 -12.52
N PHE A 364 -2.53 -7.82 -11.91
CA PHE A 364 -3.40 -6.84 -12.57
C PHE A 364 -2.71 -6.20 -13.79
N TYR A 365 -1.45 -5.77 -13.66
CA TYR A 365 -0.68 -5.24 -14.80
C TYR A 365 -0.46 -6.26 -15.91
N VAL A 366 -0.20 -7.53 -15.58
CA VAL A 366 -0.13 -8.61 -16.57
C VAL A 366 -1.48 -8.76 -17.30
N GLY A 367 -2.61 -8.67 -16.58
CA GLY A 367 -3.95 -8.70 -17.16
C GLY A 367 -4.20 -7.56 -18.14
N VAL A 368 -3.85 -6.33 -17.75
CA VAL A 368 -3.95 -5.13 -18.59
C VAL A 368 -3.11 -5.28 -19.85
N MET A 369 -1.82 -5.61 -19.72
CA MET A 369 -0.90 -5.69 -20.85
C MET A 369 -1.22 -6.84 -21.79
N THR A 370 -1.64 -8.01 -21.29
CA THR A 370 -2.10 -9.12 -22.15
C THR A 370 -3.40 -8.77 -22.89
N GLY A 371 -4.29 -8.00 -22.26
CA GLY A 371 -5.44 -7.39 -22.93
C GLY A 371 -5.00 -6.50 -24.10
N LEU A 372 -4.05 -5.59 -23.88
CA LEU A 372 -3.52 -4.71 -24.93
C LEU A 372 -2.82 -5.48 -26.05
N ILE A 373 -1.98 -6.46 -25.71
CA ILE A 373 -1.26 -7.31 -26.68
C ILE A 373 -2.27 -8.03 -27.58
N SER A 374 -3.40 -8.50 -27.05
CA SER A 374 -4.44 -9.17 -27.84
C SER A 374 -5.18 -8.29 -28.84
N LEU A 375 -5.08 -6.97 -28.71
CA LEU A 375 -5.80 -5.99 -29.54
C LEU A 375 -4.89 -5.32 -30.58
N VAL A 376 -3.58 -5.58 -30.50
CA VAL A 376 -2.56 -4.96 -31.33
C VAL A 376 -2.09 -5.98 -32.35
N ASP A 377 -2.15 -5.65 -33.63
CA ASP A 377 -1.70 -6.55 -34.71
C ASP A 377 -0.19 -6.42 -35.01
N HIS A 378 0.45 -5.33 -34.57
CA HIS A 378 1.87 -5.07 -34.83
C HIS A 378 2.79 -5.73 -33.79
N GLN A 379 3.56 -6.74 -34.23
CA GLN A 379 4.48 -7.51 -33.40
C GLN A 379 5.52 -6.63 -32.66
N ALA A 380 6.09 -5.62 -33.29
CA ALA A 380 7.04 -4.70 -32.63
C ALA A 380 6.42 -3.96 -31.45
N LEU A 381 5.14 -3.55 -31.56
CA LEU A 381 4.41 -2.90 -30.47
C LEU A 381 4.07 -3.90 -29.35
N GLN A 382 3.75 -5.16 -29.69
CA GLN A 382 3.55 -6.23 -28.71
C GLN A 382 4.82 -6.52 -27.90
N ILE A 383 6.00 -6.53 -28.56
CA ILE A 383 7.30 -6.65 -27.88
C ILE A 383 7.53 -5.44 -26.97
N GLN A 384 7.22 -4.23 -27.43
CA GLN A 384 7.39 -3.04 -26.60
C GLN A 384 6.43 -2.98 -25.40
N LEU A 385 5.21 -3.51 -25.55
CA LEU A 385 4.26 -3.73 -24.46
C LEU A 385 4.85 -4.67 -23.39
N LEU A 386 5.45 -5.78 -23.81
CA LEU A 386 6.16 -6.69 -22.91
C LEU A 386 7.35 -6.04 -22.22
N PHE A 387 8.08 -5.17 -22.92
CA PHE A 387 9.18 -4.40 -22.33
C PHE A 387 8.67 -3.51 -21.20
N THR A 388 7.61 -2.77 -21.49
CA THR A 388 6.99 -1.85 -20.53
C THR A 388 6.43 -2.62 -19.32
N LEU A 389 5.78 -3.77 -19.55
CA LEU A 389 5.31 -4.67 -18.50
C LEU A 389 6.45 -5.08 -17.56
N ASN A 390 7.60 -5.49 -18.12
CA ASN A 390 8.76 -5.91 -17.33
C ASN A 390 9.29 -4.79 -16.44
N VAL A 391 9.51 -3.61 -17.02
CA VAL A 391 10.00 -2.45 -16.29
C VAL A 391 9.00 -2.03 -15.19
N MET A 392 7.70 -2.01 -15.48
CA MET A 392 6.65 -1.69 -14.50
C MET A 392 6.58 -2.70 -13.36
N ILE A 393 6.57 -4.00 -13.65
CA ILE A 393 6.48 -5.04 -12.62
C ILE A 393 7.72 -5.02 -11.74
N LEU A 394 8.93 -4.94 -12.31
CA LEU A 394 10.16 -4.91 -11.51
C LEU A 394 10.21 -3.66 -10.60
N ALA A 395 9.80 -2.50 -11.15
CA ALA A 395 9.72 -1.26 -10.38
C ALA A 395 8.72 -1.35 -9.23
N ASN A 396 7.53 -1.92 -9.48
CA ASN A 396 6.48 -2.02 -8.48
C ASN A 396 6.78 -3.08 -7.42
N GLN A 397 7.25 -4.25 -7.84
CA GLN A 397 7.57 -5.34 -6.94
C GLN A 397 8.67 -4.96 -5.94
N THR A 398 9.72 -4.28 -6.39
CA THR A 398 10.77 -3.77 -5.50
C THR A 398 10.25 -2.67 -4.56
N TYR A 399 9.36 -1.80 -5.03
CA TYR A 399 8.70 -0.80 -4.20
C TYR A 399 7.89 -1.45 -3.08
N GLU A 400 7.05 -2.43 -3.41
CA GLU A 400 6.22 -3.16 -2.45
C GLU A 400 7.06 -3.94 -1.44
N MET A 401 8.05 -4.72 -1.88
CA MET A 401 8.93 -5.48 -0.96
C MET A 401 9.65 -4.56 0.05
N ARG A 402 9.93 -3.32 -0.32
CA ARG A 402 10.55 -2.34 0.57
C ARG A 402 9.54 -1.73 1.55
N ILE A 403 8.33 -1.40 1.11
CA ILE A 403 7.26 -0.85 1.97
C ILE A 403 6.72 -1.88 2.96
N LEU A 404 6.64 -3.13 2.53
CA LEU A 404 6.11 -4.21 3.36
C LEU A 404 7.06 -4.54 4.52
N THR A 405 8.38 -4.42 4.31
CA THR A 405 9.40 -4.74 5.31
C THR A 405 10.57 -3.74 5.37
N PRO A 406 10.31 -2.47 5.71
CA PRO A 406 11.36 -1.45 5.81
C PRO A 406 12.37 -1.78 6.92
N SER A 407 11.94 -2.47 7.98
CA SER A 407 12.79 -2.89 9.10
C SER A 407 13.92 -3.85 8.69
N ILE A 408 13.76 -4.64 7.61
CA ILE A 408 14.79 -5.58 7.14
C ILE A 408 15.99 -4.83 6.56
N PHE A 409 15.71 -3.73 5.87
CA PHE A 409 16.70 -2.98 5.09
C PHE A 409 17.22 -1.74 5.82
N SER A 410 16.54 -1.29 6.87
CA SER A 410 16.96 -0.15 7.68
C SER A 410 18.09 -0.51 8.64
N LEU A 411 19.06 0.40 8.76
CA LEU A 411 20.12 0.34 9.77
C LEU A 411 19.56 0.42 11.20
N SER A 412 18.37 0.99 11.37
CA SER A 412 17.73 1.19 12.68
C SER A 412 17.39 -0.09 13.40
N ALA A 413 17.11 -1.17 12.66
CA ALA A 413 16.77 -2.47 13.24
C ALA A 413 17.94 -3.10 14.02
N GLU A 414 19.18 -2.72 13.69
CA GLU A 414 20.38 -3.22 14.35
C GLU A 414 20.91 -2.25 15.42
N LYS A 415 20.12 -1.27 15.90
CA LYS A 415 20.53 -0.24 16.89
C LYS A 415 21.43 -0.80 18.00
N LYS A 416 21.05 -1.94 18.58
CA LYS A 416 21.75 -2.57 19.70
C LYS A 416 23.08 -3.23 19.31
N ASN A 417 23.24 -3.59 18.05
CA ASN A 417 24.39 -4.34 17.52
C ASN A 417 25.36 -3.47 16.71
N ILE A 418 25.05 -2.20 16.44
CA ILE A 418 25.94 -1.27 15.71
C ILE A 418 27.33 -1.22 16.35
N TRP A 419 27.41 -1.11 17.68
CA TRP A 419 28.68 -1.14 18.41
C TRP A 419 29.47 -2.45 18.22
N LEU A 420 28.79 -3.60 18.09
CA LEU A 420 29.43 -4.88 17.84
C LEU A 420 30.01 -4.95 16.42
N TYR A 421 29.36 -4.30 15.45
CA TYR A 421 29.87 -4.24 14.08
C TYR A 421 31.16 -3.43 13.97
N GLU A 422 31.26 -2.32 14.69
CA GLU A 422 32.48 -1.52 14.76
C GLU A 422 33.65 -2.30 15.38
N LEU A 423 33.38 -3.03 16.47
CA LEU A 423 34.37 -3.90 17.10
C LEU A 423 34.84 -5.04 16.18
N SER A 424 33.99 -5.48 15.26
CA SER A 424 34.30 -6.54 14.29
C SER A 424 35.05 -6.07 13.04
N GLN A 425 35.48 -4.81 12.97
CA GLN A 425 36.15 -4.17 11.82
C GLN A 425 35.30 -4.10 10.53
N THR A 426 34.03 -4.49 10.57
CA THR A 426 33.10 -4.30 9.44
C THR A 426 32.63 -2.85 9.41
N SER A 427 32.88 -2.14 8.31
CA SER A 427 32.41 -0.75 8.20
C SER A 427 30.89 -0.68 8.01
N LEU A 428 30.28 0.42 8.42
CA LEU A 428 28.85 0.66 8.26
C LEU A 428 28.44 0.65 6.77
N MET A 429 29.36 1.05 5.89
CA MET A 429 29.24 0.89 4.43
C MET A 429 29.15 -0.58 3.99
N GLN A 430 30.06 -1.45 4.46
CA GLN A 430 30.02 -2.87 4.13
C GLN A 430 28.72 -3.52 4.63
N PHE A 431 28.28 -3.14 5.83
CA PHE A 431 27.02 -3.60 6.37
C PHE A 431 25.83 -3.16 5.50
N PHE A 432 25.75 -1.89 5.11
CA PHE A 432 24.66 -1.41 4.26
C PHE A 432 24.68 -2.04 2.85
N LEU A 433 25.86 -2.27 2.28
CA LEU A 433 26.00 -3.03 1.03
C LEU A 433 25.48 -4.46 1.15
N SER A 434 25.68 -5.11 2.31
CA SER A 434 25.11 -6.45 2.57
C SER A 434 23.58 -6.42 2.60
N LYS A 435 22.93 -5.33 3.06
CA LYS A 435 21.47 -5.16 2.99
C LYS A 435 20.96 -5.01 1.56
N ILE A 436 21.69 -4.31 0.70
CA ILE A 436 21.37 -4.23 -0.73
C ILE A 436 21.51 -5.62 -1.38
N GLN A 437 22.57 -6.37 -1.06
CA GLN A 437 22.76 -7.73 -1.55
C GLN A 437 21.67 -8.70 -1.05
N LEU A 438 21.24 -8.57 0.20
CA LEU A 438 20.09 -9.29 0.73
C LEU A 438 18.83 -8.99 -0.10
N PHE A 439 18.62 -7.73 -0.49
CA PHE A 439 17.49 -7.36 -1.35
C PHE A 439 17.57 -8.05 -2.72
N TYR A 440 18.75 -8.06 -3.37
CA TYR A 440 18.93 -8.81 -4.61
C TYR A 440 18.62 -10.31 -4.43
N CYS A 441 19.06 -10.90 -3.33
CA CYS A 441 18.77 -12.30 -3.02
C CYS A 441 17.26 -12.55 -2.89
N LEU A 442 16.54 -11.73 -2.13
CA LEU A 442 15.08 -11.83 -1.97
C LEU A 442 14.33 -11.61 -3.30
N PHE A 443 14.81 -10.69 -4.14
CA PHE A 443 14.17 -10.32 -5.40
C PHE A 443 14.44 -11.30 -6.55
N SER A 444 15.44 -12.17 -6.40
CA SER A 444 15.79 -13.18 -7.41
C SER A 444 14.61 -14.09 -7.76
N ILE A 445 13.87 -14.59 -6.77
CA ILE A 445 12.75 -15.51 -6.99
C ILE A 445 11.60 -14.81 -7.76
N PRO A 446 11.10 -13.62 -7.35
CA PRO A 446 10.12 -12.87 -8.14
C PRO A 446 10.58 -12.56 -9.57
N SER A 447 11.85 -12.21 -9.78
CA SER A 447 12.37 -11.94 -11.13
C SER A 447 12.38 -13.19 -12.03
N LEU A 448 12.69 -14.37 -11.47
CA LEU A 448 12.57 -15.65 -12.19
C LEU A 448 11.12 -15.98 -12.53
N PHE A 449 10.19 -15.67 -11.63
CA PHE A 449 8.76 -15.83 -11.90
C PHE A 449 8.28 -14.90 -13.02
N LEU A 450 8.81 -13.67 -13.12
CA LEU A 450 8.53 -12.75 -14.23
C LEU A 450 9.02 -13.30 -15.56
N LEU A 451 10.22 -13.87 -15.56
CA LEU A 451 10.78 -14.52 -16.74
C LEU A 451 9.87 -15.68 -17.20
N PHE A 452 9.33 -16.48 -16.27
CA PHE A 452 8.36 -17.53 -16.59
C PHE A 452 7.06 -16.97 -17.19
N ILE A 453 6.50 -15.89 -16.63
CA ILE A 453 5.31 -15.21 -17.18
C ILE A 453 5.58 -14.71 -18.61
N ASN A 454 6.72 -14.08 -18.85
CA ASN A 454 7.09 -13.61 -20.19
C ASN A 454 7.14 -14.76 -21.19
N LEU A 455 7.80 -15.87 -20.84
CA LEU A 455 7.87 -17.06 -21.69
C LEU A 455 6.48 -17.63 -22.00
N LEU A 456 5.56 -17.63 -21.02
CA LEU A 456 4.17 -18.04 -21.25
C LEU A 456 3.44 -17.11 -22.22
N ILE A 457 3.53 -15.79 -22.03
CA ILE A 457 2.90 -14.82 -22.94
C ILE A 457 3.47 -14.98 -24.35
N MET A 458 4.79 -15.12 -24.47
CA MET A 458 5.45 -15.33 -25.76
C MET A 458 4.94 -16.59 -26.47
N SER A 459 4.77 -17.69 -25.72
CA SER A 459 4.26 -18.94 -26.28
C SER A 459 2.81 -18.82 -26.74
N VAL A 460 1.96 -18.11 -25.99
CA VAL A 460 0.53 -17.96 -26.30
C VAL A 460 0.29 -17.05 -27.51
N TYR A 461 1.07 -15.97 -27.63
CA TYR A 461 0.92 -14.98 -28.71
C TYR A 461 1.91 -15.20 -29.87
N HIS A 462 2.66 -16.30 -29.87
CA HIS A 462 3.64 -16.67 -30.90
C HIS A 462 4.68 -15.58 -31.23
N LEU A 463 5.19 -14.90 -30.20
CA LEU A 463 6.07 -13.73 -30.33
C LEU A 463 7.55 -14.13 -30.41
N PHE A 464 7.96 -14.89 -31.43
CA PHE A 464 9.36 -15.32 -31.58
C PHE A 464 10.13 -14.37 -32.52
N ASP A 465 10.89 -13.43 -31.94
CA ASP A 465 11.72 -12.45 -32.67
C ASP A 465 13.07 -12.26 -31.95
N VAL A 466 14.14 -11.95 -32.70
CA VAL A 466 15.45 -11.56 -32.17
C VAL A 466 15.37 -10.34 -31.26
N GLN A 467 14.42 -9.43 -31.52
CA GLN A 467 14.14 -8.27 -30.65
C GLN A 467 13.77 -8.66 -29.21
N MET A 468 13.44 -9.93 -28.95
CA MET A 468 13.20 -10.43 -27.60
C MET A 468 14.45 -10.45 -26.71
N LEU A 469 15.65 -10.39 -27.26
CA LEU A 469 16.87 -10.18 -26.46
C LEU A 469 16.78 -8.88 -25.64
N ILE A 470 16.05 -7.87 -26.13
CA ILE A 470 15.81 -6.61 -25.42
C ILE A 470 15.08 -6.86 -24.10
N GLN A 471 14.18 -7.85 -24.04
CA GLN A 471 13.45 -8.20 -22.80
C GLN A 471 14.39 -8.76 -21.74
N LEU A 472 15.32 -9.64 -22.13
CA LEU A 472 16.30 -10.21 -21.21
C LEU A 472 17.24 -9.13 -20.68
N VAL A 473 17.66 -8.18 -21.53
CA VAL A 473 18.44 -7.02 -21.12
C VAL A 473 17.67 -6.15 -20.13
N ALA A 474 16.37 -5.91 -20.38
CA ALA A 474 15.50 -5.15 -19.48
C ALA A 474 15.38 -5.81 -18.10
N LEU A 475 15.15 -7.13 -18.08
CA LEU A 475 15.08 -7.92 -16.85
C LEU A 475 16.41 -7.88 -16.09
N GLY A 476 17.53 -8.06 -16.79
CA GLY A 476 18.87 -8.03 -16.19
C GLY A 476 19.21 -6.68 -15.58
N ILE A 477 19.05 -5.59 -16.34
CA ILE A 477 19.32 -4.23 -15.84
C ILE A 477 18.33 -3.87 -14.71
N GLY A 478 17.04 -4.17 -14.91
CA GLY A 478 15.99 -3.94 -13.95
C GLY A 478 16.26 -4.64 -12.60
N PHE A 479 16.74 -5.87 -12.64
CA PHE A 479 17.12 -6.65 -11.44
C PHE A 479 18.15 -5.93 -10.56
N PHE A 480 19.13 -5.26 -11.16
CA PHE A 480 20.16 -4.53 -10.40
C PHE A 480 19.74 -3.11 -10.04
N ILE A 481 19.09 -2.38 -10.95
CA ILE A 481 18.85 -0.95 -10.74
C ILE A 481 17.70 -0.68 -9.77
N PHE A 482 16.62 -1.46 -9.82
CA PHE A 482 15.43 -1.16 -9.03
C PHE A 482 15.64 -1.34 -7.52
N PRO A 483 16.21 -2.45 -7.01
CA PRO A 483 16.47 -2.59 -5.57
C PRO A 483 17.43 -1.49 -5.03
N LEU A 484 18.39 -1.05 -5.85
CA LEU A 484 19.28 0.05 -5.53
C LEU A 484 18.52 1.38 -5.37
N ILE A 485 17.62 1.70 -6.32
CA ILE A 485 16.74 2.88 -6.25
C ILE A 485 15.82 2.81 -5.02
N GLN A 486 15.39 1.62 -4.59
CA GLN A 486 14.53 1.50 -3.41
C GLN A 486 15.28 1.68 -2.08
N LEU A 487 16.62 1.63 -2.05
CA LEU A 487 17.39 1.72 -0.80
C LEU A 487 18.30 2.95 -0.69
N TYR A 488 18.57 3.69 -1.78
CA TYR A 488 19.63 4.71 -1.75
C TYR A 488 19.44 5.87 -0.74
N LEU A 489 18.20 6.16 -0.30
CA LEU A 489 17.87 7.20 0.69
C LEU A 489 17.73 6.69 2.13
N PHE A 490 17.75 5.37 2.34
CA PHE A 490 17.58 4.79 3.68
C PHE A 490 18.62 5.31 4.69
N PRO A 491 19.92 5.42 4.35
CA PRO A 491 20.91 5.91 5.32
C PRO A 491 20.57 7.31 5.87
N PHE A 492 20.05 8.22 5.05
CA PHE A 492 19.67 9.58 5.48
C PHE A 492 18.44 9.62 6.40
N THR A 493 17.55 8.66 6.27
CA THR A 493 16.23 8.65 6.92
C THR A 493 16.18 7.72 8.13
N THR A 494 17.20 6.87 8.32
CA THR A 494 17.34 5.96 9.47
C THR A 494 17.15 6.69 10.80
N LYS A 495 16.18 6.28 11.63
CA LYS A 495 15.98 6.77 13.01
C LYS A 495 16.29 5.69 14.04
N PHE A 496 16.81 6.05 15.22
CA PHE A 496 17.11 5.08 16.29
C PHE A 496 16.15 5.20 17.50
N ASN A 497 15.14 6.06 17.43
CA ASN A 497 14.21 6.34 18.52
C ASN A 497 12.88 5.59 18.30
N PHE A 498 12.95 4.26 18.32
CA PHE A 498 11.78 3.38 18.19
C PHE A 498 11.65 2.47 19.41
N ILE A 499 10.40 2.17 19.80
CA ILE A 499 10.09 1.29 20.94
C ILE A 499 10.08 -0.16 20.47
N HIS A 500 9.62 -0.42 19.24
CA HIS A 500 9.57 -1.76 18.65
C HIS A 500 9.95 -1.76 17.16
N GLU A 501 10.46 -2.89 16.66
CA GLU A 501 10.91 -3.05 15.26
C GLU A 501 9.80 -2.82 14.22
N HIS A 502 8.54 -3.02 14.58
CA HIS A 502 7.40 -2.80 13.69
C HIS A 502 7.10 -1.31 13.45
N GLU A 503 7.68 -0.41 14.26
CA GLU A 503 7.53 1.04 14.13
C GLU A 503 8.54 1.64 13.13
N ILE A 504 9.59 0.90 12.77
CA ILE A 504 10.60 1.32 11.80
C ILE A 504 9.94 1.50 10.43
N GLY A 505 10.13 2.66 9.79
CA GLY A 505 9.55 2.97 8.48
C GLY A 505 8.07 3.35 8.51
N THR A 506 7.51 3.64 9.70
CA THR A 506 6.11 4.06 9.85
C THR A 506 5.94 5.55 10.10
N THR A 507 7.03 6.31 10.20
CA THR A 507 6.97 7.75 10.45
C THR A 507 6.70 8.51 9.15
N ASN A 508 5.89 9.57 9.19
CA ASN A 508 5.56 10.38 8.00
C ASN A 508 6.81 10.89 7.26
N GLU A 509 7.91 11.19 7.98
CA GLU A 509 9.18 11.60 7.36
C GLU A 509 9.87 10.45 6.62
N GLU A 510 9.89 9.24 7.19
CA GLU A 510 10.45 8.04 6.54
C GLU A 510 9.57 7.62 5.35
N ILE A 511 8.25 7.81 5.43
CA ILE A 511 7.35 7.45 4.34
C ILE A 511 7.43 8.53 3.24
N GLU A 512 7.10 9.79 3.54
CA GLU A 512 6.95 10.81 2.51
C GLU A 512 8.27 11.21 1.82
N VAL A 513 9.38 11.34 2.56
CA VAL A 513 10.65 11.76 1.96
C VAL A 513 11.25 10.64 1.12
N ILE A 514 11.22 9.40 1.63
CA ILE A 514 11.71 8.23 0.90
C ILE A 514 10.82 7.98 -0.32
N ASP A 515 9.50 7.99 -0.16
CA ASP A 515 8.58 7.72 -1.26
C ASP A 515 8.67 8.77 -2.36
N LYS A 516 8.70 10.07 -2.01
CA LYS A 516 8.82 11.14 -3.02
C LYS A 516 10.19 11.09 -3.73
N GLY A 517 11.27 10.90 -2.97
CA GLY A 517 12.62 10.82 -3.53
C GLY A 517 12.81 9.63 -4.47
N GLN A 518 12.31 8.46 -4.08
CA GLN A 518 12.44 7.24 -4.87
C GLN A 518 11.45 7.18 -6.03
N ALA A 519 10.24 7.73 -5.85
CA ALA A 519 9.28 7.88 -6.94
C ALA A 519 9.85 8.74 -8.07
N PHE A 520 10.66 9.76 -7.78
CA PHE A 520 11.31 10.55 -8.83
C PHE A 520 12.17 9.69 -9.76
N ALA A 521 13.11 8.92 -9.20
CA ALA A 521 13.99 8.05 -9.98
C ALA A 521 13.21 6.96 -10.73
N ARG A 522 12.21 6.36 -10.08
CA ARG A 522 11.32 5.36 -10.70
C ARG A 522 10.51 5.96 -11.85
N ASN A 523 9.89 7.12 -11.64
CA ASN A 523 9.05 7.76 -12.64
C ASN A 523 9.90 8.14 -13.87
N PHE A 524 11.13 8.63 -13.68
CA PHE A 524 12.01 8.93 -14.80
C PHE A 524 12.34 7.69 -15.65
N LEU A 525 12.42 6.50 -15.03
CA LEU A 525 12.64 5.21 -15.71
C LEU A 525 11.39 4.56 -16.31
N VAL A 526 10.17 4.87 -15.83
CA VAL A 526 8.94 4.14 -16.19
C VAL A 526 7.97 5.00 -17.00
N LEU A 527 7.82 6.27 -16.64
CA LEU A 527 6.81 7.18 -17.15
C LEU A 527 6.94 7.50 -18.65
N PRO A 528 8.15 7.65 -19.24
CA PRO A 528 8.29 7.83 -20.69
C PRO A 528 7.70 6.65 -21.48
N PHE A 529 7.86 5.43 -20.97
CA PHE A 529 7.31 4.22 -21.59
C PHE A 529 5.78 4.22 -21.52
N MET A 530 5.21 4.58 -20.36
CA MET A 530 3.76 4.67 -20.21
C MET A 530 3.14 5.74 -21.11
N TYR A 531 3.74 6.94 -21.20
CA TYR A 531 3.23 7.99 -22.08
C TYR A 531 3.30 7.60 -23.54
N TYR A 532 4.40 6.99 -23.96
CA TYR A 532 4.53 6.49 -25.31
C TYR A 532 3.49 5.40 -25.61
N MET A 533 3.24 4.48 -24.66
CA MET A 533 2.20 3.46 -24.79
C MET A 533 0.81 4.07 -24.94
N ILE A 534 0.48 5.11 -24.16
CA ILE A 534 -0.79 5.84 -24.27
C ILE A 534 -0.87 6.52 -25.65
N LEU A 535 0.16 7.26 -26.04
CA LEU A 535 0.19 8.01 -27.32
C LEU A 535 0.11 7.08 -28.54
N THR A 536 0.84 5.97 -28.55
CA THR A 536 0.81 4.98 -29.64
C THR A 536 -0.48 4.19 -29.70
N SER A 537 -1.15 4.02 -28.55
CA SER A 537 -2.50 3.47 -28.53
C SER A 537 -3.43 4.41 -29.28
N PHE A 538 -3.44 5.73 -28.98
CA PHE A 538 -4.40 6.69 -29.57
C PHE A 538 -4.07 7.20 -30.98
N LEU A 539 -2.81 7.20 -31.40
CA LEU A 539 -2.38 7.79 -32.68
C LEU A 539 -1.79 6.72 -33.63
N PRO A 540 -2.56 6.24 -34.63
CA PRO A 540 -2.13 5.19 -35.55
C PRO A 540 -0.84 5.53 -36.33
N ILE A 541 -0.60 6.81 -36.59
CA ILE A 541 0.59 7.29 -37.32
C ILE A 541 1.89 6.90 -36.59
N LEU A 542 1.86 6.81 -35.26
CA LEU A 542 3.02 6.41 -34.46
C LEU A 542 3.30 4.90 -34.51
N GLN A 543 2.40 4.09 -35.08
CA GLN A 543 2.56 2.63 -35.16
C GLN A 543 3.54 2.21 -36.28
N HIS A 544 3.73 3.04 -37.31
CA HIS A 544 4.62 2.75 -38.44
C HIS A 544 6.11 2.85 -38.13
N SER A 545 6.52 3.56 -37.06
CA SER A 545 7.92 3.74 -36.63
C SER A 545 8.32 2.86 -35.43
N THR A 546 7.48 1.89 -35.08
CA THR A 546 7.56 1.12 -33.81
C THR A 546 8.84 0.32 -33.61
N SER A 547 9.44 -0.23 -34.67
CA SER A 547 10.67 -1.02 -34.55
C SER A 547 11.87 -0.18 -34.11
N LEU A 548 12.10 0.97 -34.75
CA LEU A 548 13.19 1.89 -34.38
C LEU A 548 12.98 2.45 -32.98
N ILE A 549 11.73 2.76 -32.63
CA ILE A 549 11.39 3.31 -31.33
C ILE A 549 11.66 2.30 -30.20
N SER A 550 11.38 1.01 -30.39
CA SER A 550 11.68 -0.02 -29.39
C SER A 550 13.18 -0.09 -29.04
N VAL A 551 14.06 0.07 -30.03
CA VAL A 551 15.52 0.09 -29.84
C VAL A 551 15.97 1.37 -29.13
N LEU A 552 15.43 2.53 -29.51
CA LEU A 552 15.71 3.79 -28.82
C LEU A 552 15.30 3.74 -27.35
N PHE A 553 14.17 3.09 -27.05
CA PHE A 553 13.68 2.91 -25.69
C PHE A 553 14.58 1.98 -24.87
N ALA A 554 15.09 0.90 -25.46
CA ALA A 554 16.08 0.06 -24.81
C ALA A 554 17.37 0.83 -24.49
N LEU A 555 17.87 1.61 -25.45
CA LEU A 555 19.06 2.46 -25.26
C LEU A 555 18.82 3.52 -24.18
N TYR A 556 17.67 4.18 -24.19
CA TYR A 556 17.26 5.12 -23.16
C TYR A 556 17.26 4.46 -21.79
N PHE A 557 16.64 3.29 -21.65
CA PHE A 557 16.59 2.55 -20.38
C PHE A 557 18.00 2.23 -19.86
N VAL A 558 18.91 1.78 -20.73
CA VAL A 558 20.31 1.49 -20.38
C VAL A 558 21.01 2.75 -19.88
N ILE A 559 20.97 3.85 -20.66
CA ILE A 559 21.66 5.11 -20.34
C ILE A 559 21.17 5.67 -19.00
N VAL A 560 19.85 5.75 -18.82
CA VAL A 560 19.25 6.27 -17.59
C VAL A 560 19.56 5.38 -16.41
N SER A 561 19.54 4.05 -16.57
CA SER A 561 19.91 3.11 -15.51
C SER A 561 21.35 3.31 -15.05
N VAL A 562 22.28 3.57 -15.96
CA VAL A 562 23.68 3.89 -15.62
C VAL A 562 23.78 5.20 -14.84
N ILE A 563 23.06 6.25 -15.27
CA ILE A 563 23.02 7.54 -14.56
C ILE A 563 22.46 7.34 -13.13
N CYS A 564 21.34 6.64 -13.00
CA CYS A 564 20.72 6.32 -11.72
C CYS A 564 21.67 5.52 -10.82
N TRP A 565 22.42 4.57 -11.36
CA TRP A 565 23.38 3.77 -10.60
C TRP A 565 24.47 4.62 -9.95
N VAL A 566 25.07 5.53 -10.72
CA VAL A 566 26.11 6.46 -10.24
C VAL A 566 25.54 7.39 -9.15
N LEU A 567 24.36 7.97 -9.39
CA LEU A 567 23.71 8.88 -8.43
C LEU A 567 23.34 8.18 -7.13
N CYS A 568 22.78 6.97 -7.20
CA CYS A 568 22.40 6.20 -6.02
C CYS A 568 23.63 5.84 -5.17
N ARG A 569 24.72 5.36 -5.79
CA ARG A 569 25.97 5.06 -5.06
C ARG A 569 26.54 6.27 -4.35
N LYS A 570 26.59 7.42 -5.03
CA LYS A 570 27.07 8.68 -4.44
C LYS A 570 26.20 9.13 -3.26
N THR A 571 24.89 8.96 -3.37
CA THR A 571 23.95 9.32 -2.30
C THR A 571 24.09 8.39 -1.10
N ILE A 572 24.21 7.08 -1.31
CA ILE A 572 24.43 6.10 -0.22
C ILE A 572 25.69 6.46 0.57
N TYR A 573 26.80 6.70 -0.12
CA TYR A 573 28.08 7.05 0.51
C TYR A 573 27.95 8.30 1.41
N LYS A 574 27.36 9.38 0.89
CA LYS A 574 27.10 10.59 1.68
C LYS A 574 26.15 10.36 2.87
N GLY A 575 25.15 9.49 2.70
CA GLY A 575 24.19 9.18 3.76
C GLY A 575 24.81 8.40 4.90
N ILE A 576 25.75 7.51 4.59
CA ILE A 576 26.51 6.75 5.60
C ILE A 576 27.46 7.67 6.36
N GLU A 577 28.21 8.53 5.67
CA GLU A 577 29.04 9.56 6.34
C GLU A 577 28.21 10.45 7.28
N TYR A 578 26.96 10.76 6.91
CA TYR A 578 26.05 11.52 7.76
C TYR A 578 25.65 10.75 9.04
N VAL A 579 25.38 9.44 8.92
CA VAL A 579 25.03 8.59 10.08
C VAL A 579 26.21 8.47 11.03
N GLU A 580 27.41 8.21 10.51
CA GLU A 580 28.64 8.12 11.29
C GLU A 580 28.93 9.43 12.06
N LYS A 581 28.76 10.59 11.40
CA LYS A 581 29.01 11.90 12.02
C LYS A 581 27.98 12.33 13.08
N ASN A 582 26.69 12.03 12.86
CA ASN A 582 25.61 12.67 13.64
C ASN A 582 24.94 11.78 14.70
N LYS A 583 25.09 10.45 14.67
CA LYS A 583 24.27 9.54 15.49
C LYS A 583 25.04 8.57 16.38
N MET A 584 26.35 8.39 16.19
CA MET A 584 27.20 7.65 17.13
C MET A 584 27.24 8.26 18.54
N PHE A 585 26.91 9.55 18.68
CA PHE A 585 26.80 10.23 19.97
C PHE A 585 25.47 10.00 20.73
N TYR A 586 24.40 9.56 20.06
CA TYR A 586 23.07 9.39 20.67
C TYR A 586 22.74 7.95 21.08
N ILE A 587 23.59 6.97 20.77
CA ILE A 587 23.38 5.56 21.14
C ILE A 587 23.85 5.31 22.60
N GLY A 588 24.59 6.27 23.19
CA GLY A 588 25.02 6.25 24.60
C GLY A 588 24.03 6.87 25.60
N GLU A 589 22.94 7.48 25.13
CA GLU A 589 21.79 7.94 25.93
C GLU A 589 20.60 6.99 25.74
#